data_AF-A0A945C5W5-F1
#
_entry.id   AF-A0A945C5W5-F1
#
_cell.length_a   1.000
_cell.length_b   1.000
_cell.length_c   1.000
_cell.angle_alpha   90.00
_cell.angle_beta   90.00
_cell.angle_gamma   90.00
#
_symmetry.space_group_name_H-M   'P 1'
#
loop_
_entity.id
_entity.type
_entity.pdbx_description
1 polymer ?
#
loop_
_entity_poly.entity_id
_entity_poly.type
_entity_poly.pdbx_seq_one_letter_code
_entity_poly.pdbx_strand_id
1 'polypeptide(L)'
;MKMERMSLENNIDNLDQEEVIASEEEVVVDQAEVEVKKEELELNPEKLIAEEKTLLDVFRGRSAGMAKVLTLTTALILGSKFAQDAHAETPETQVTEQTDEQKEKQEFYSLEFRDDVENQLDVIDKIKLIRFVVVHDNETESIIFSPEELQNNPTLSVEGYVANVMVLGDDGIEVSLNGQGSKKIDRDHDEDYLILGGTCVHPEELQTDEYSEDFFHDLITKSELTADEHGSTYLSGGHYFGLATSMGYLGEPVNDDQNNILKFKTNDGTYSFPINQHVFQEFEPDNIEDSGRGGDLVFEYLGNRPDRISNDEGVDEHIQAITNAITRVESISGSNLIDRVRFIDYNADNAFAAHYEKEMTFTMDHLEGNDVEESAATAEHEILHKYVDQKKFTDDPEIRTLFADLKGYTSNKKTRIINNGWIPFDGFNEDYDNKIFFDFIDEKSFLGRGGGHSKDNVWEFCTSFIHSLMYLDRLDDNLQEIGDEEERMSVLDNYIHTTQVVLDNVRNLPVIGKLYDNREEKFLKDKLEQMKQLRGKLNK
;
A
#
# COMPACT_ATOMS: atom_id res chain seq x y z
N MET A 1 -66.07 3.35 -35.49
CA MET A 1 -66.86 2.09 -35.54
C MET A 1 -67.04 1.64 -34.09
N LYS A 2 -68.28 1.37 -33.68
CA LYS A 2 -68.73 0.77 -32.39
C LYS A 2 -67.83 -0.41 -31.96
N MET A 3 -67.62 -0.80 -30.69
CA MET A 3 -68.46 -0.92 -29.47
C MET A 3 -67.46 -1.08 -28.28
N GLU A 4 -67.64 -0.46 -27.09
CA GLU A 4 -68.23 -1.04 -25.84
C GLU A 4 -67.73 -2.44 -25.44
N ARG A 5 -67.63 -2.89 -24.18
CA ARG A 5 -67.70 -2.42 -22.78
C ARG A 5 -67.27 -3.68 -21.98
N MET A 6 -66.65 -3.54 -20.80
CA MET A 6 -67.15 -4.16 -19.55
C MET A 6 -66.27 -3.85 -18.34
N SER A 7 -66.91 -3.21 -17.37
CA SER A 7 -66.55 -3.05 -15.97
C SER A 7 -66.71 -4.35 -15.18
N LEU A 8 -65.99 -4.46 -14.06
CA LEU A 8 -66.61 -4.90 -12.81
C LEU A 8 -65.83 -4.30 -11.62
N GLU A 9 -66.62 -3.66 -10.77
CA GLU A 9 -66.31 -2.93 -9.54
C GLU A 9 -66.66 -3.80 -8.31
N ASN A 10 -66.02 -3.44 -7.18
CA ASN A 10 -66.49 -3.48 -5.78
C ASN A 10 -66.44 -4.77 -4.95
N ASN A 11 -65.62 -4.76 -3.87
CA ASN A 11 -66.00 -4.41 -2.48
C ASN A 11 -64.76 -4.63 -1.56
N ILE A 12 -64.25 -3.65 -0.77
CA ILE A 12 -64.75 -3.14 0.54
C ILE A 12 -64.70 -4.28 1.60
N ASP A 13 -63.98 -4.27 2.74
CA ASP A 13 -63.61 -3.21 3.70
C ASP A 13 -62.57 -3.70 4.76
N ASN A 14 -61.89 -2.73 5.40
CA ASN A 14 -61.54 -2.62 6.84
C ASN A 14 -60.22 -3.14 7.49
N LEU A 15 -59.57 -2.17 8.18
CA LEU A 15 -58.76 -2.18 9.42
C LEU A 15 -57.29 -2.64 9.27
N ASP A 16 -56.24 -1.98 9.77
CA ASP A 16 -56.10 -1.05 10.90
C ASP A 16 -55.00 0.00 10.67
N GLN A 17 -55.15 1.11 11.40
CA GLN A 17 -54.27 2.26 11.53
C GLN A 17 -53.05 1.92 12.39
N GLU A 18 -51.85 2.41 12.02
CA GLU A 18 -50.92 2.97 12.99
C GLU A 18 -49.99 3.98 12.32
N GLU A 19 -50.15 5.23 12.77
CA GLU A 19 -49.49 6.44 12.35
C GLU A 19 -48.33 6.67 13.33
N VAL A 20 -47.08 6.43 12.92
CA VAL A 20 -45.92 6.76 13.75
C VAL A 20 -45.53 8.21 13.51
N ILE A 21 -46.03 9.05 14.41
CA ILE A 21 -45.60 10.43 14.63
C ILE A 21 -44.21 10.35 15.30
N ALA A 22 -43.16 10.80 14.60
CA ALA A 22 -41.87 11.08 15.23
C ALA A 22 -41.92 12.52 15.77
N SER A 23 -42.18 12.65 17.06
CA SER A 23 -42.09 13.90 17.82
C SER A 23 -40.63 14.22 18.13
N GLU A 24 -40.24 15.46 17.84
CA GLU A 24 -39.05 16.11 18.39
C GLU A 24 -39.17 16.18 19.92
N GLU A 25 -38.27 15.51 20.65
CA GLU A 25 -38.07 15.74 22.08
C GLU A 25 -36.83 16.62 22.28
N GLU A 26 -37.10 17.89 22.62
CA GLU A 26 -36.16 18.80 23.29
C GLU A 26 -35.73 18.19 24.63
N VAL A 27 -34.44 17.85 24.77
CA VAL A 27 -33.84 17.59 26.08
C VAL A 27 -33.51 18.92 26.73
N VAL A 28 -34.38 19.35 27.62
CA VAL A 28 -34.16 20.43 28.59
C VAL A 28 -33.18 19.93 29.65
N VAL A 29 -31.97 20.49 29.68
CA VAL A 29 -31.00 20.28 30.75
C VAL A 29 -31.36 21.21 31.91
N ASP A 30 -32.01 20.66 32.92
CA ASP A 30 -32.36 21.38 34.14
C ASP A 30 -31.14 21.41 35.08
N GLN A 31 -30.68 22.64 35.38
CA GLN A 31 -29.62 22.92 36.33
C GLN A 31 -30.20 22.83 37.75
N ALA A 32 -29.79 21.83 38.52
CA ALA A 32 -30.05 21.78 39.95
C ALA A 32 -28.74 21.60 40.73
N GLU A 33 -28.42 22.67 41.46
CA GLU A 33 -27.35 22.83 42.43
C GLU A 33 -27.35 21.70 43.47
N VAL A 34 -26.17 21.16 43.78
CA VAL A 34 -25.89 20.56 45.10
C VAL A 34 -24.57 21.13 45.62
N GLU A 35 -24.73 22.11 46.50
CA GLU A 35 -23.73 22.61 47.44
C GLU A 35 -23.26 21.45 48.36
N VAL A 36 -21.96 21.12 48.33
CA VAL A 36 -21.31 20.41 49.44
C VAL A 36 -20.03 21.12 49.84
N LYS A 37 -19.98 21.39 51.14
CA LYS A 37 -19.04 22.23 51.88
C LYS A 37 -17.60 21.72 51.79
N LYS A 38 -16.67 22.67 51.64
CA LYS A 38 -15.25 22.53 52.00
C LYS A 38 -15.13 22.23 53.49
N GLU A 39 -14.65 21.04 53.83
CA GLU A 39 -13.93 20.80 55.08
C GLU A 39 -12.51 20.35 54.75
N GLU A 40 -11.55 21.10 55.26
CA GLU A 40 -10.11 20.83 55.21
C GLU A 40 -9.81 19.51 55.92
N LEU A 41 -9.17 18.58 55.22
CA LEU A 41 -8.47 17.45 55.83
C LEU A 41 -7.06 17.40 55.22
N GLU A 42 -6.11 18.00 55.95
CA GLU A 42 -4.68 17.82 55.76
C GLU A 42 -4.33 16.33 55.90
N LEU A 43 -4.00 15.66 54.79
CA LEU A 43 -3.47 14.31 54.80
C LEU A 43 -1.94 14.35 54.91
N ASN A 44 -1.45 13.96 56.08
CA ASN A 44 -0.04 13.81 56.41
C ASN A 44 0.59 12.63 55.63
N PRO A 45 1.57 12.88 54.72
CA PRO A 45 2.17 11.85 53.86
C PRO A 45 2.91 10.73 54.62
N GLU A 46 3.29 10.94 55.87
CA GLU A 46 4.09 9.97 56.63
C GLU A 46 3.26 8.83 57.25
N LYS A 47 1.91 8.93 57.24
CA LYS A 47 1.02 7.87 57.74
C LYS A 47 0.56 6.88 56.66
N LEU A 48 0.57 7.27 55.38
CA LEU A 48 0.25 6.38 54.24
C LEU A 48 1.39 5.40 53.92
N ILE A 49 2.63 5.76 54.25
CA ILE A 49 3.82 4.92 54.03
C ILE A 49 3.96 3.82 55.11
N ALA A 50 3.22 3.91 56.22
CA ALA A 50 3.27 2.94 57.31
C ALA A 50 2.24 1.79 57.18
N GLU A 51 1.17 1.96 56.40
CA GLU A 51 0.13 0.92 56.22
C GLU A 51 0.28 0.11 54.91
N GLU A 52 1.03 0.59 53.91
CA GLU A 52 1.38 -0.21 52.71
C GLU A 52 2.49 -1.24 52.97
N LYS A 53 3.30 -1.05 54.02
CA LYS A 53 4.40 -1.95 54.36
C LYS A 53 3.98 -3.18 55.18
N THR A 54 2.72 -3.27 55.60
CA THR A 54 2.21 -4.39 56.43
C THR A 54 1.32 -5.38 55.67
N LEU A 55 0.90 -5.07 54.44
CA LEU A 55 0.13 -5.98 53.57
C LEU A 55 1.00 -6.73 52.56
N LEU A 56 2.20 -6.23 52.23
CA LEU A 56 3.16 -6.90 51.33
C LEU A 56 3.96 -8.03 52.00
N ASP A 57 4.06 -8.07 53.33
CA ASP A 57 4.74 -9.15 54.07
C ASP A 57 3.82 -10.34 54.41
N VAL A 58 2.51 -10.25 54.14
CA VAL A 58 1.54 -11.34 54.40
C VAL A 58 1.25 -12.19 53.16
N PHE A 59 1.49 -11.68 51.93
CA PHE A 59 1.26 -12.44 50.69
C PHE A 59 2.51 -13.09 50.05
N ARG A 60 3.71 -12.83 50.57
CA ARG A 60 4.97 -13.44 50.07
C ARG A 60 5.53 -14.60 50.91
N GLY A 61 4.72 -15.17 51.80
CA GLY A 61 5.16 -16.25 52.69
C GLY A 61 4.20 -17.42 52.75
N ARG A 62 4.23 -18.31 51.73
CA ARG A 62 4.04 -19.79 51.78
C ARG A 62 3.48 -20.36 50.46
N SER A 63 4.35 -20.76 49.52
CA SER A 63 4.21 -21.97 48.67
C SER A 63 5.22 -22.10 47.50
N ALA A 64 6.51 -21.77 47.68
CA ALA A 64 7.50 -21.97 46.60
C ALA A 64 8.92 -22.36 47.08
N GLY A 65 9.06 -22.85 48.31
CA GLY A 65 10.37 -23.04 48.97
C GLY A 65 10.88 -24.48 49.14
N MET A 66 10.20 -25.51 48.62
CA MET A 66 10.63 -26.92 48.86
C MET A 66 10.70 -27.84 47.65
N ALA A 67 10.32 -27.39 46.44
CA ALA A 67 10.43 -28.22 45.23
C ALA A 67 11.70 -27.94 44.39
N LYS A 68 12.34 -26.77 44.53
CA LYS A 68 13.53 -26.38 43.72
C LYS A 68 14.90 -26.75 44.33
N VAL A 69 14.95 -27.19 45.59
CA VAL A 69 16.22 -27.59 46.24
C VAL A 69 16.54 -29.09 46.04
N LEU A 70 15.54 -29.91 45.69
CA LEU A 70 15.76 -31.34 45.47
C LEU A 70 16.31 -31.65 44.06
N THR A 71 15.95 -30.88 43.03
CA THR A 71 16.40 -31.11 41.64
C THR A 71 17.83 -30.62 41.38
N LEU A 72 18.29 -29.57 42.06
CA LEU A 72 19.66 -29.06 41.93
C LEU A 72 20.71 -29.96 42.59
N THR A 73 20.34 -30.72 43.63
CA THR A 73 21.29 -31.58 44.36
C THR A 73 21.50 -32.93 43.66
N THR A 74 20.55 -33.40 42.85
CA THR A 74 20.69 -34.65 42.07
C THR A 74 21.54 -34.45 40.80
N ALA A 75 21.47 -33.28 40.15
CA ALA A 75 22.30 -32.95 38.98
C ALA A 75 23.78 -32.75 39.34
N LEU A 76 24.07 -32.17 40.52
CA LEU A 76 25.44 -31.96 41.02
C LEU A 76 26.14 -33.25 41.51
N ILE A 77 25.41 -34.33 41.82
CA ILE A 77 25.98 -35.63 42.24
C ILE A 77 26.15 -36.59 41.05
N LEU A 78 25.40 -36.40 39.96
CA LEU A 78 25.53 -37.19 38.72
C LEU A 78 26.60 -36.65 37.76
N GLY A 79 26.93 -35.34 37.81
CA GLY A 79 28.02 -34.75 37.02
C GLY A 79 29.43 -35.02 37.56
N SER A 80 29.58 -35.37 38.84
CA SER A 80 30.89 -35.63 39.47
C SER A 80 31.38 -37.08 39.35
N LYS A 81 30.64 -37.96 38.66
CA LYS A 81 30.99 -39.40 38.53
C LYS A 81 31.45 -39.83 37.14
N PHE A 82 31.46 -38.91 36.17
CA PHE A 82 31.98 -39.14 34.81
C PHE A 82 33.29 -38.39 34.49
N ALA A 83 33.83 -37.61 35.44
CA ALA A 83 35.06 -36.84 35.27
C ALA A 83 36.27 -37.50 35.95
N GLN A 84 36.55 -38.78 35.68
CA GLN A 84 37.77 -39.42 36.19
C GLN A 84 38.55 -40.31 35.21
N ASP A 85 38.16 -40.42 33.93
CA ASP A 85 38.96 -41.11 32.92
C ASP A 85 38.88 -40.39 31.57
N ALA A 86 39.73 -39.38 31.34
CA ALA A 86 40.22 -39.01 30.01
C ALA A 86 41.42 -38.06 30.15
N HIS A 87 42.56 -38.50 29.63
CA HIS A 87 43.81 -37.77 29.59
C HIS A 87 43.73 -36.54 28.68
N ALA A 88 44.59 -35.56 29.00
CA ALA A 88 44.78 -34.27 28.36
C ALA A 88 44.89 -34.30 26.82
N GLU A 89 44.02 -33.52 26.16
CA GLU A 89 44.33 -32.77 24.96
C GLU A 89 43.73 -31.36 25.09
N THR A 90 44.52 -30.35 24.73
CA THR A 90 44.16 -28.93 24.67
C THR A 90 42.93 -28.69 23.77
N PRO A 91 41.98 -27.81 24.13
CA PRO A 91 40.87 -27.52 23.24
C PRO A 91 41.38 -26.69 22.05
N GLU A 92 41.40 -27.31 20.88
CA GLU A 92 41.35 -26.59 19.61
C GLU A 92 40.05 -25.80 19.57
N THR A 93 40.15 -24.52 19.22
CA THR A 93 39.02 -23.66 18.87
C THR A 93 38.29 -24.31 17.71
N GLN A 94 37.15 -24.96 17.97
CA GLN A 94 36.24 -25.38 16.92
C GLN A 94 35.60 -24.13 16.33
N VAL A 95 36.24 -23.59 15.29
CA VAL A 95 35.53 -22.81 14.27
C VAL A 95 34.54 -23.79 13.66
N THR A 96 33.27 -23.63 14.00
CA THR A 96 32.19 -24.35 13.34
C THR A 96 32.18 -23.84 11.90
N GLU A 97 32.60 -24.69 10.94
CA GLU A 97 32.48 -24.34 9.52
C GLU A 97 31.00 -24.12 9.20
N GLN A 98 30.65 -22.87 8.88
CA GLN A 98 29.34 -22.52 8.35
C GLN A 98 29.09 -23.32 7.07
N THR A 99 27.87 -23.83 6.91
CA THR A 99 27.44 -24.48 5.66
C THR A 99 27.47 -23.47 4.52
N ASP A 100 27.63 -23.94 3.26
CA ASP A 100 27.69 -23.03 2.11
C ASP A 100 26.40 -22.19 1.97
N GLU A 101 25.24 -22.74 2.38
CA GLU A 101 23.95 -22.05 2.46
C GLU A 101 23.91 -20.96 3.57
N GLN A 102 24.63 -21.14 4.68
CA GLN A 102 24.81 -20.12 5.72
C GLN A 102 25.82 -19.03 5.31
N LYS A 103 26.74 -19.34 4.39
CA LYS A 103 27.65 -18.34 3.79
C LYS A 103 26.97 -17.53 2.69
N GLU A 104 26.10 -18.14 1.88
CA GLU A 104 25.27 -17.42 0.89
C GLU A 104 24.26 -16.48 1.57
N LYS A 105 23.58 -16.91 2.65
CA LYS A 105 22.68 -16.01 3.41
C LYS A 105 23.40 -14.85 4.12
N GLN A 106 24.71 -14.95 4.33
CA GLN A 106 25.53 -13.87 4.89
C GLN A 106 25.81 -12.72 3.90
N GLU A 107 25.50 -12.87 2.62
CA GLU A 107 25.67 -11.80 1.62
C GLU A 107 24.55 -10.74 1.70
N PHE A 108 23.36 -11.10 2.17
CA PHE A 108 22.16 -10.24 2.17
C PHE A 108 21.98 -9.43 3.47
N TYR A 109 22.35 -10.02 4.61
CA TYR A 109 22.16 -9.40 5.92
C TYR A 109 23.14 -9.94 6.96
N SER A 110 23.27 -9.21 8.06
CA SER A 110 24.01 -9.61 9.25
C SER A 110 23.18 -9.40 10.52
N LEU A 111 23.48 -10.19 11.55
CA LEU A 111 22.85 -10.09 12.86
C LEU A 111 23.88 -9.72 13.92
N GLU A 112 23.59 -8.65 14.65
CA GLU A 112 24.33 -8.26 15.85
C GLU A 112 23.50 -8.52 17.10
N PHE A 113 23.96 -9.42 17.96
CA PHE A 113 23.27 -9.77 19.21
C PHE A 113 23.62 -8.81 20.34
N ARG A 114 22.64 -8.48 21.17
CA ARG A 114 22.79 -7.49 22.25
C ARG A 114 22.61 -8.14 23.62
N ASP A 115 23.48 -7.78 24.57
CA ASP A 115 23.53 -8.34 25.92
C ASP A 115 22.47 -7.75 26.88
N ASP A 116 21.67 -6.77 26.45
CA ASP A 116 20.70 -6.05 27.28
C ASP A 116 19.36 -6.80 27.41
N VAL A 117 19.37 -7.92 28.13
CA VAL A 117 18.15 -8.70 28.41
C VAL A 117 17.47 -8.23 29.71
N GLU A 118 16.72 -7.12 29.65
CA GLU A 118 15.71 -6.84 30.69
C GLU A 118 14.42 -7.61 30.37
N ASN A 119 14.23 -8.80 30.94
CA ASN A 119 12.96 -9.55 31.07
C ASN A 119 11.90 -9.34 29.95
N GLN A 120 12.31 -9.45 28.67
CA GLN A 120 11.45 -9.28 27.48
C GLN A 120 10.83 -10.59 26.97
N LEU A 121 11.15 -11.72 27.62
CA LEU A 121 10.66 -13.05 27.23
C LEU A 121 9.13 -13.13 27.18
N ASP A 122 8.45 -12.46 28.11
CA ASP A 122 6.99 -12.45 28.16
C ASP A 122 6.36 -11.79 26.91
N VAL A 123 7.07 -10.86 26.25
CA VAL A 123 6.63 -10.25 24.98
C VAL A 123 7.05 -11.11 23.79
N ILE A 124 8.26 -11.67 23.81
CA ILE A 124 8.78 -12.53 22.73
C ILE A 124 7.91 -13.78 22.57
N ASP A 125 7.44 -14.40 23.66
CA ASP A 125 6.55 -15.57 23.62
C ASP A 125 5.18 -15.28 22.93
N LYS A 126 4.82 -13.99 22.81
CA LYS A 126 3.63 -13.51 22.10
C LYS A 126 3.86 -13.30 20.62
N ILE A 127 5.11 -13.32 20.16
CA ILE A 127 5.46 -13.28 18.74
C ILE A 127 5.52 -14.74 18.28
N LYS A 128 4.88 -15.08 17.16
CA LYS A 128 4.99 -16.40 16.53
C LYS A 128 5.99 -16.38 15.38
N LEU A 129 5.98 -15.28 14.62
CA LEU A 129 6.84 -15.11 13.46
C LEU A 129 7.00 -13.63 13.12
N ILE A 130 8.21 -13.25 12.72
CA ILE A 130 8.47 -12.01 11.98
C ILE A 130 9.07 -12.41 10.63
N ARG A 131 8.49 -11.95 9.53
CA ARG A 131 9.05 -12.09 8.19
C ARG A 131 9.39 -10.72 7.63
N PHE A 132 10.60 -10.58 7.12
CA PHE A 132 11.07 -9.44 6.35
C PHE A 132 11.21 -9.86 4.90
N VAL A 133 10.73 -9.02 3.98
CA VAL A 133 11.16 -9.09 2.57
C VAL A 133 12.21 -8.01 2.39
N VAL A 134 13.43 -8.43 2.08
CA VAL A 134 14.56 -7.55 1.83
C VAL A 134 14.87 -7.51 0.35
N VAL A 135 15.44 -6.40 -0.10
CA VAL A 135 15.90 -6.19 -1.47
C VAL A 135 17.39 -5.91 -1.47
N HIS A 136 18.13 -6.67 -2.27
CA HIS A 136 19.59 -6.60 -2.42
C HIS A 136 19.96 -7.03 -3.83
N ASP A 137 20.82 -6.27 -4.52
CA ASP A 137 21.24 -6.56 -5.90
C ASP A 137 20.06 -6.81 -6.84
N ASN A 138 18.96 -6.05 -6.68
CA ASN A 138 17.70 -6.17 -7.42
C ASN A 138 16.88 -7.44 -7.10
N GLU A 139 17.41 -8.39 -6.34
CA GLU A 139 16.70 -9.59 -5.91
C GLU A 139 15.96 -9.38 -4.59
N THR A 140 14.86 -10.11 -4.40
CA THR A 140 14.09 -10.13 -3.16
C THR A 140 14.35 -11.41 -2.38
N GLU A 141 14.63 -11.30 -1.09
CA GLU A 141 14.81 -12.46 -0.20
C GLU A 141 13.89 -12.35 1.02
N SER A 142 13.43 -13.50 1.51
CA SER A 142 12.61 -13.58 2.73
C SER A 142 13.45 -13.98 3.93
N ILE A 143 13.51 -13.13 4.95
CA ILE A 143 14.16 -13.44 6.23
C ILE A 143 13.07 -13.67 7.27
N ILE A 144 13.10 -14.82 7.93
CA ILE A 144 12.12 -15.19 8.95
C ILE A 144 12.81 -15.34 10.30
N PHE A 145 12.25 -14.73 11.34
CA PHE A 145 12.68 -14.88 12.73
C PHE A 145 11.63 -15.64 13.53
N SER A 146 12.08 -16.73 14.13
CA SER A 146 11.38 -17.49 15.16
C SER A 146 11.50 -16.83 16.53
N PRO A 147 10.63 -17.16 17.50
CA PRO A 147 10.73 -16.66 18.86
C PRO A 147 12.08 -16.99 19.52
N GLU A 148 12.66 -18.16 19.25
CA GLU A 148 13.97 -18.55 19.78
C GLU A 148 15.09 -17.60 19.31
N GLU A 149 15.09 -17.23 18.03
CA GLU A 149 16.08 -16.29 17.47
C GLU A 149 15.95 -14.88 18.06
N LEU A 150 14.73 -14.47 18.42
CA LEU A 150 14.46 -13.17 19.05
C LEU A 150 14.99 -13.09 20.49
N GLN A 151 15.14 -14.21 21.20
CA GLN A 151 15.64 -14.23 22.59
C GLN A 151 17.07 -13.68 22.70
N ASN A 152 17.84 -13.70 21.61
CA ASN A 152 19.20 -13.18 21.56
C ASN A 152 19.26 -11.67 21.23
N ASN A 153 18.10 -10.98 21.24
CA ASN A 153 17.96 -9.54 20.96
C ASN A 153 18.71 -9.07 19.70
N PRO A 154 18.53 -9.76 18.54
CA PRO A 154 19.26 -9.41 17.33
C PRO A 154 18.93 -7.98 16.87
N THR A 155 19.91 -7.36 16.24
CA THR A 155 19.75 -6.24 15.32
C THR A 155 19.91 -6.79 13.91
N LEU A 156 18.93 -6.53 13.04
CA LEU A 156 19.00 -6.89 11.63
C LEU A 156 19.70 -5.77 10.86
N SER A 157 20.84 -6.05 10.24
CA SER A 157 21.48 -5.13 9.29
C SER A 157 21.40 -5.72 7.89
N VAL A 158 20.72 -5.03 6.98
CA VAL A 158 20.52 -5.46 5.59
C VAL A 158 21.48 -4.68 4.69
N GLU A 159 22.18 -5.38 3.79
CA GLU A 159 23.05 -4.77 2.76
C GLU A 159 22.21 -4.23 1.58
N GLY A 160 21.11 -3.55 1.89
CA GLY A 160 20.02 -3.23 0.98
C GLY A 160 18.89 -2.60 1.78
N TYR A 161 17.63 -2.88 1.45
CA TYR A 161 16.50 -2.31 2.19
C TYR A 161 15.36 -3.28 2.44
N VAL A 162 14.52 -2.98 3.44
CA VAL A 162 13.35 -3.78 3.78
C VAL A 162 12.14 -3.24 3.04
N ALA A 163 11.53 -4.03 2.16
CA ALA A 163 10.34 -3.65 1.39
C ALA A 163 9.03 -4.08 2.05
N ASN A 164 9.06 -5.11 2.91
CA ASN A 164 7.88 -5.59 3.62
C ASN A 164 8.26 -6.16 4.98
N VAL A 165 7.39 -5.95 5.97
CA VAL A 165 7.45 -6.62 7.27
C VAL A 165 6.10 -7.24 7.57
N MET A 166 6.08 -8.54 7.84
CA MET A 166 4.91 -9.27 8.33
C MET A 166 5.18 -9.78 9.73
N VAL A 167 4.20 -9.64 10.62
CA VAL A 167 4.23 -10.16 11.99
C VAL A 167 2.98 -10.98 12.26
N LEU A 168 3.19 -12.17 12.80
CA LEU A 168 2.16 -13.01 13.39
C LEU A 168 2.41 -13.14 14.89
N GLY A 169 1.41 -12.83 15.71
CA GLY A 169 1.49 -12.92 17.16
C GLY A 169 0.17 -13.30 17.82
N ASP A 170 0.19 -13.38 19.15
CA ASP A 170 -1.00 -13.57 19.97
C ASP A 170 -1.93 -12.33 19.92
N ASP A 171 -3.19 -12.54 20.26
CA ASP A 171 -4.19 -11.47 20.39
C ASP A 171 -3.75 -10.37 21.36
N GLY A 172 -3.98 -9.11 20.96
CA GLY A 172 -3.68 -7.94 21.77
C GLY A 172 -2.23 -7.45 21.71
N ILE A 173 -1.39 -8.05 20.86
CA ILE A 173 -0.08 -7.46 20.54
C ILE A 173 -0.26 -6.17 19.72
N GLU A 174 0.46 -5.12 20.10
CA GLU A 174 0.57 -3.88 19.35
C GLU A 174 1.93 -3.84 18.66
N VAL A 175 1.94 -3.62 17.34
CA VAL A 175 3.17 -3.56 16.54
C VAL A 175 3.28 -2.19 15.87
N SER A 176 4.44 -1.55 16.02
CA SER A 176 4.75 -0.25 15.40
C SER A 176 6.15 -0.22 14.80
N LEU A 177 6.34 0.52 13.72
CA LEU A 177 7.63 0.77 13.09
C LEU A 177 7.94 2.28 13.20
N ASN A 178 9.01 2.65 13.90
CA ASN A 178 9.34 4.05 14.21
C ASN A 178 8.17 4.84 14.83
N GLY A 179 7.28 4.15 15.55
CA GLY A 179 6.09 4.73 16.18
C GLY A 179 4.86 4.84 15.27
N GLN A 180 4.96 4.48 13.99
CA GLN A 180 3.81 4.33 13.11
C GLN A 180 3.12 2.99 13.36
N GLY A 181 1.78 2.99 13.45
CA GLY A 181 1.00 1.77 13.63
C GLY A 181 1.03 0.88 12.38
N SER A 182 0.95 -0.44 12.60
CA SER A 182 0.85 -1.44 11.53
C SER A 182 -0.54 -1.47 10.90
N LYS A 183 -0.60 -1.97 9.65
CA LYS A 183 -1.83 -2.42 9.01
C LYS A 183 -2.18 -3.84 9.48
N LYS A 184 -3.44 -4.24 9.30
CA LYS A 184 -3.95 -5.56 9.69
C LYS A 184 -3.99 -6.51 8.51
N ILE A 185 -3.58 -7.76 8.73
CA ILE A 185 -3.57 -8.79 7.68
C ILE A 185 -5.00 -9.28 7.45
N ASP A 186 -5.45 -9.19 6.20
CA ASP A 186 -6.75 -9.67 5.76
C ASP A 186 -6.69 -11.18 5.52
N ARG A 187 -7.82 -11.85 5.70
CA ARG A 187 -7.98 -13.28 5.44
C ARG A 187 -9.38 -13.51 4.88
N ASP A 188 -9.45 -14.14 3.72
CA ASP A 188 -10.69 -14.72 3.22
C ASP A 188 -11.01 -16.02 3.99
N HIS A 189 -12.28 -16.19 4.37
CA HIS A 189 -12.75 -17.36 5.11
C HIS A 189 -12.61 -18.67 4.33
N ASP A 190 -12.64 -18.60 3.00
CA ASP A 190 -12.64 -19.76 2.10
C ASP A 190 -11.23 -20.14 1.59
N GLU A 191 -10.21 -19.38 1.97
CA GLU A 191 -8.86 -19.52 1.44
C GLU A 191 -7.80 -19.82 2.51
N ASP A 192 -6.77 -20.55 2.12
CA ASP A 192 -5.73 -21.07 2.99
C ASP A 192 -4.46 -20.19 2.96
N TYR A 193 -4.60 -18.88 2.69
CA TYR A 193 -3.48 -17.93 2.60
C TYR A 193 -3.80 -16.60 3.27
N LEU A 194 -2.76 -15.78 3.48
CA LEU A 194 -2.87 -14.44 4.06
C LEU A 194 -2.87 -13.37 2.98
N ILE A 195 -3.66 -12.31 3.15
CA ILE A 195 -3.69 -11.18 2.22
C ILE A 195 -3.04 -9.96 2.89
N LEU A 196 -1.91 -9.54 2.34
CA LEU A 196 -1.16 -8.36 2.76
C LEU A 196 -1.31 -7.28 1.69
N GLY A 197 -2.40 -6.52 1.81
CA GLY A 197 -2.71 -5.39 0.93
C GLY A 197 -2.58 -5.69 -0.57
N GLY A 198 -3.16 -6.81 -0.99
CA GLY A 198 -3.22 -7.24 -2.38
C GLY A 198 -2.23 -8.35 -2.74
N THR A 199 -1.25 -8.66 -1.90
CA THR A 199 -0.36 -9.81 -2.08
C THR A 199 -0.83 -10.99 -1.24
N CYS A 200 -0.79 -12.19 -1.82
CA CYS A 200 -1.09 -13.43 -1.13
C CYS A 200 0.20 -14.05 -0.58
N VAL A 201 0.18 -14.51 0.67
CA VAL A 201 1.28 -15.26 1.29
C VAL A 201 0.76 -16.62 1.73
N HIS A 202 1.35 -17.66 1.15
CA HIS A 202 0.94 -19.03 1.39
C HIS A 202 1.68 -19.67 2.57
N PRO A 203 1.09 -20.68 3.27
CA PRO A 203 1.70 -21.31 4.44
C PRO A 203 3.09 -21.91 4.18
N GLU A 204 3.33 -22.44 2.98
CA GLU A 204 4.62 -23.01 2.57
C GLU A 204 5.74 -21.96 2.53
N GLU A 205 5.41 -20.68 2.32
CA GLU A 205 6.38 -19.57 2.32
C GLU A 205 6.80 -19.15 3.74
N LEU A 206 6.12 -19.67 4.76
CA LEU A 206 6.34 -19.31 6.16
C LEU A 206 7.08 -20.39 6.95
N GLN A 207 7.36 -21.53 6.33
CA GLN A 207 8.00 -22.65 6.99
C GLN A 207 9.35 -22.25 7.61
N THR A 208 9.57 -22.69 8.85
CA THR A 208 10.83 -22.54 9.57
C THR A 208 11.29 -23.90 10.11
N ASP A 209 12.47 -23.95 10.75
CA ASP A 209 12.93 -25.15 11.45
C ASP A 209 12.03 -25.51 12.65
N GLU A 210 11.38 -24.51 13.27
CA GLU A 210 10.49 -24.69 14.43
C GLU A 210 9.04 -25.01 14.02
N TYR A 211 8.56 -24.41 12.93
CA TYR A 211 7.16 -24.45 12.51
C TYR A 211 7.02 -24.98 11.07
N SER A 212 6.25 -26.06 10.90
CA SER A 212 5.93 -26.66 9.61
C SER A 212 4.86 -25.88 8.84
N GLU A 213 4.74 -26.14 7.53
CA GLU A 213 3.61 -25.71 6.70
C GLU A 213 2.25 -25.97 7.37
N ASP A 214 2.03 -27.20 7.87
CA ASP A 214 0.79 -27.60 8.58
C ASP A 214 0.48 -26.70 9.79
N PHE A 215 1.51 -26.19 10.48
CA PHE A 215 1.31 -25.30 11.62
C PHE A 215 0.77 -23.95 11.15
N PHE A 216 1.33 -23.38 10.08
CA PHE A 216 0.85 -22.12 9.53
C PHE A 216 -0.50 -22.26 8.85
N HIS A 217 -0.77 -23.39 8.19
CA HIS A 217 -2.10 -23.72 7.69
C HIS A 217 -3.13 -23.74 8.83
N ASP A 218 -2.81 -24.41 9.93
CA ASP A 218 -3.67 -24.43 11.13
C ASP A 218 -3.82 -23.04 11.76
N LEU A 219 -2.73 -22.27 11.86
CA LEU A 219 -2.76 -20.90 12.39
C LEU A 219 -3.66 -20.01 11.53
N ILE A 220 -3.46 -20.02 10.22
CA ILE A 220 -4.24 -19.23 9.27
C ILE A 220 -5.70 -19.64 9.39
N THR A 221 -6.01 -20.94 9.34
CA THR A 221 -7.39 -21.43 9.26
C THR A 221 -8.17 -21.35 10.57
N LYS A 222 -7.51 -21.51 11.73
CA LYS A 222 -8.15 -21.66 13.05
C LYS A 222 -8.02 -20.44 13.97
N SER A 223 -7.20 -19.44 13.62
CA SER A 223 -7.05 -18.24 14.46
C SER A 223 -8.35 -17.44 14.59
N GLU A 224 -8.46 -16.72 15.69
CA GLU A 224 -9.58 -15.79 15.91
C GLU A 224 -9.53 -14.66 14.89
N LEU A 225 -10.70 -14.23 14.44
CA LEU A 225 -10.86 -13.12 13.51
C LEU A 225 -11.49 -11.95 14.24
N THR A 226 -10.96 -10.76 13.96
CA THR A 226 -11.52 -9.48 14.41
C THR A 226 -12.19 -8.79 13.25
N ALA A 227 -13.32 -8.12 13.49
CA ALA A 227 -14.01 -7.35 12.47
C ALA A 227 -13.90 -5.85 12.78
N ASP A 228 -13.75 -5.02 11.74
CA ASP A 228 -13.88 -3.57 11.88
C ASP A 228 -15.35 -3.11 11.84
N GLU A 229 -15.56 -1.80 11.95
CA GLU A 229 -16.88 -1.17 11.90
C GLU A 229 -17.57 -1.28 10.53
N HIS A 230 -16.83 -1.68 9.50
CA HIS A 230 -17.31 -1.87 8.12
C HIS A 230 -17.57 -3.34 7.78
N GLY A 231 -17.27 -4.27 8.70
CA GLY A 231 -17.49 -5.69 8.55
C GLY A 231 -16.35 -6.44 7.85
N SER A 232 -15.21 -5.79 7.62
CA SER A 232 -14.00 -6.46 7.13
C SER A 232 -13.36 -7.28 8.24
N THR A 233 -12.94 -8.52 7.93
CA THR A 233 -12.39 -9.48 8.88
C THR A 233 -10.88 -9.57 8.78
N TYR A 234 -10.19 -9.59 9.91
CA TYR A 234 -8.73 -9.59 9.99
C TYR A 234 -8.25 -10.67 10.93
N LEU A 235 -7.06 -11.19 10.66
CA LEU A 235 -6.36 -12.11 11.55
C LEU A 235 -6.05 -11.41 12.87
N SER A 236 -6.59 -11.92 13.98
CA SER A 236 -6.25 -11.40 15.30
C SER A 236 -4.77 -11.68 15.59
N GLY A 237 -4.01 -10.62 15.90
CA GLY A 237 -2.54 -10.69 16.02
C GLY A 237 -1.76 -10.66 14.69
N GLY A 238 -2.42 -10.46 13.55
CA GLY A 238 -1.78 -10.27 12.24
C GLY A 238 -1.47 -8.79 11.95
N HIS A 239 -0.21 -8.48 11.69
CA HIS A 239 0.27 -7.12 11.45
C HIS A 239 1.24 -7.05 10.28
N TYR A 240 1.20 -5.97 9.51
CA TYR A 240 2.19 -5.75 8.48
C TYR A 240 2.55 -4.27 8.23
N PHE A 241 3.74 -4.07 7.68
CA PHE A 241 4.25 -2.81 7.11
C PHE A 241 4.69 -3.09 5.68
N GLY A 242 4.55 -2.10 4.81
CA GLY A 242 4.53 -2.34 3.38
C GLY A 242 3.09 -2.56 2.91
N LEU A 243 2.91 -3.35 1.86
CA LEU A 243 2.13 -2.82 0.75
C LEU A 243 0.62 -2.69 0.88
N ALA A 244 0.18 -1.50 0.46
CA ALA A 244 -1.13 -1.01 0.04
C ALA A 244 -1.24 0.46 0.46
N THR A 245 -0.46 1.36 -0.13
CA THR A 245 -1.14 2.53 -0.73
C THR A 245 -1.95 1.95 -1.91
N SER A 246 -3.05 2.58 -2.31
CA SER A 246 -4.18 2.05 -3.10
C SER A 246 -3.89 1.28 -4.42
N MET A 247 -2.64 1.00 -4.76
CA MET A 247 -2.15 0.34 -5.97
C MET A 247 -1.15 -0.81 -5.77
N GLY A 248 -0.74 -1.16 -4.54
CA GLY A 248 0.11 -2.37 -4.32
C GLY A 248 1.56 -2.28 -4.86
N TYR A 249 2.32 -1.26 -4.48
CA TYR A 249 3.70 -1.01 -4.95
C TYR A 249 4.79 -1.99 -4.47
N LEU A 250 4.98 -3.11 -5.16
CA LEU A 250 6.15 -3.97 -4.94
C LEU A 250 7.47 -3.16 -4.99
N GLY A 251 8.23 -3.13 -3.87
CA GLY A 251 9.61 -2.62 -3.84
C GLY A 251 9.89 -1.28 -3.13
N GLU A 252 8.90 -0.55 -2.60
CA GLU A 252 9.23 0.62 -1.75
C GLU A 252 9.77 0.19 -0.38
N PRO A 253 10.73 0.94 0.21
CA PRO A 253 11.16 0.65 1.56
C PRO A 253 10.02 0.90 2.56
N VAL A 254 9.92 0.08 3.59
CA VAL A 254 8.93 0.27 4.66
C VAL A 254 9.12 1.57 5.45
N ASN A 255 10.30 2.17 5.34
CA ASN A 255 10.68 3.48 5.89
C ASN A 255 11.95 4.00 5.20
N ASP A 256 12.12 5.31 5.08
CA ASP A 256 13.30 5.97 4.51
C ASP A 256 14.40 6.28 5.57
N ASP A 257 14.19 5.89 6.82
CA ASP A 257 15.17 6.05 7.89
C ASP A 257 16.22 4.91 7.88
N GLN A 258 17.48 5.27 8.16
CA GLN A 258 18.58 4.31 8.23
C GLN A 258 18.48 3.41 9.47
N ASN A 259 17.96 3.95 10.57
CA ASN A 259 17.82 3.26 11.85
C ASN A 259 16.34 3.10 12.17
N ASN A 260 15.81 1.93 11.85
CA ASN A 260 14.43 1.59 12.11
C ASN A 260 14.31 0.77 13.39
N ILE A 261 13.20 0.92 14.10
CA ILE A 261 12.89 0.14 15.29
C ILE A 261 11.47 -0.39 15.17
N LEU A 262 11.37 -1.71 14.97
CA LEU A 262 10.13 -2.45 15.07
C LEU A 262 9.86 -2.74 16.54
N LYS A 263 8.77 -2.19 17.07
CA LYS A 263 8.39 -2.29 18.48
C LYS A 263 7.14 -3.11 18.65
N PHE A 264 7.19 -4.00 19.64
CA PHE A 264 6.10 -4.87 20.05
C PHE A 264 5.71 -4.50 21.47
N LYS A 265 4.42 -4.30 21.72
CA LYS A 265 3.91 -3.93 23.03
C LYS A 265 2.75 -4.84 23.41
N THR A 266 2.78 -5.31 24.65
CA THR A 266 1.72 -6.10 25.28
C THR A 266 1.43 -5.53 26.67
N ASN A 267 0.52 -6.15 27.41
CA ASN A 267 0.33 -5.82 28.83
C ASN A 267 1.55 -6.17 29.69
N ASP A 268 2.39 -7.09 29.21
CA ASP A 268 3.51 -7.66 29.96
C ASP A 268 4.82 -6.89 29.73
N GLY A 269 4.89 -6.06 28.68
CA GLY A 269 6.06 -5.21 28.45
C GLY A 269 6.18 -4.67 27.02
N THR A 270 7.41 -4.36 26.64
CA THR A 270 7.76 -3.90 25.29
C THR A 270 9.05 -4.57 24.84
N TYR A 271 9.05 -5.07 23.60
CA TYR A 271 10.22 -5.59 22.91
C TYR A 271 10.55 -4.68 21.72
N SER A 272 11.84 -4.49 21.43
CA SER A 272 12.31 -3.63 20.33
C SER A 272 13.35 -4.35 19.49
N PHE A 273 13.05 -4.46 18.20
CA PHE A 273 13.86 -5.09 17.18
C PHE A 273 14.43 -4.01 16.23
N PRO A 274 15.70 -3.64 16.36
CA PRO A 274 16.34 -2.64 15.51
C PRO A 274 16.65 -3.22 14.13
N ILE A 275 16.53 -2.38 13.11
CA ILE A 275 16.75 -2.70 11.71
C ILE A 275 17.62 -1.58 11.11
N ASN A 276 18.79 -1.94 10.59
CA ASN A 276 19.66 -1.06 9.81
C ASN A 276 19.53 -1.41 8.33
N GLN A 277 19.39 -0.40 7.49
CA GLN A 277 19.23 -0.57 6.04
C GLN A 277 19.80 0.61 5.27
N HIS A 278 19.90 0.47 3.96
CA HIS A 278 20.13 1.58 3.04
C HIS A 278 18.91 2.50 2.97
N VAL A 279 19.19 3.75 2.64
CA VAL A 279 18.20 4.80 2.45
C VAL A 279 18.44 5.47 1.10
N PHE A 280 17.47 6.24 0.63
CA PHE A 280 17.62 7.03 -0.58
C PHE A 280 18.85 7.94 -0.49
N GLN A 281 19.64 7.94 -1.57
CA GLN A 281 20.79 8.80 -1.76
C GLN A 281 20.50 9.76 -2.91
N GLU A 282 20.54 11.06 -2.62
CA GLU A 282 20.44 12.09 -3.66
C GLU A 282 21.68 12.06 -4.56
N PHE A 283 21.48 12.22 -5.87
CA PHE A 283 22.56 12.36 -6.84
C PHE A 283 22.24 13.44 -7.87
N GLU A 284 23.28 13.96 -8.53
CA GLU A 284 23.15 14.92 -9.62
C GLU A 284 23.49 14.21 -10.94
N PRO A 285 22.53 14.07 -11.87
CA PRO A 285 22.81 13.53 -13.20
C PRO A 285 23.79 14.42 -13.98
N ASP A 286 24.76 13.81 -14.66
CA ASP A 286 25.90 14.53 -15.24
C ASP A 286 25.52 15.35 -16.50
N ASN A 287 24.56 14.88 -17.30
CA ASN A 287 24.26 15.42 -18.64
C ASN A 287 22.80 15.82 -18.88
N ILE A 288 22.13 16.39 -17.88
CA ILE A 288 20.74 16.87 -18.07
C ILE A 288 20.71 18.32 -18.54
N GLU A 289 20.14 18.51 -19.73
CA GLU A 289 19.79 19.83 -20.26
C GLU A 289 18.65 20.45 -19.44
N ASP A 290 18.74 21.77 -19.24
CA ASP A 290 17.65 22.56 -18.65
C ASP A 290 16.38 22.40 -19.50
N SER A 291 15.37 21.74 -18.94
CA SER A 291 14.07 21.55 -19.56
C SER A 291 13.23 22.83 -19.62
N GLY A 292 13.74 23.95 -19.08
CA GLY A 292 13.02 25.20 -18.93
C GLY A 292 11.94 25.14 -17.86
N ARG A 293 11.98 24.09 -17.02
CA ARG A 293 11.05 23.83 -15.93
C ARG A 293 11.32 24.81 -14.78
N GLY A 294 10.25 25.38 -14.24
CA GLY A 294 10.35 26.23 -13.05
C GLY A 294 10.46 25.40 -11.77
N GLY A 295 11.68 25.22 -11.27
CA GLY A 295 11.96 24.53 -10.00
C GLY A 295 12.84 23.29 -10.20
N ASP A 296 13.66 23.00 -9.20
CA ASP A 296 14.65 21.92 -9.25
C ASP A 296 13.96 20.57 -9.03
N LEU A 297 14.37 19.55 -9.79
CA LEU A 297 14.03 18.15 -9.55
C LEU A 297 15.13 17.52 -8.69
N VAL A 298 14.73 16.78 -7.67
CA VAL A 298 15.65 15.97 -6.86
C VAL A 298 15.66 14.55 -7.45
N PHE A 299 16.85 14.01 -7.70
CA PHE A 299 17.02 12.63 -8.14
C PHE A 299 17.60 11.80 -7.00
N GLU A 300 17.01 10.64 -6.76
CA GLU A 300 17.39 9.76 -5.68
C GLU A 300 17.54 8.32 -6.13
N TYR A 301 18.44 7.61 -5.48
CA TYR A 301 18.66 6.19 -5.70
C TYR A 301 18.56 5.42 -4.39
N LEU A 302 17.88 4.27 -4.41
CA LEU A 302 17.89 3.29 -3.34
C LEU A 302 18.30 1.94 -3.90
N GLY A 303 19.43 1.45 -3.41
CA GLY A 303 19.98 0.17 -3.78
C GLY A 303 21.40 0.02 -3.25
N ASN A 304 22.12 -0.94 -3.81
CA ASN A 304 23.49 -1.27 -3.43
C ASN A 304 24.47 -1.19 -4.61
N ARG A 305 24.00 -0.78 -5.80
CA ARG A 305 24.81 -0.63 -7.03
C ARG A 305 24.74 0.80 -7.60
N PRO A 306 25.27 1.81 -6.87
CA PRO A 306 25.19 3.22 -7.27
C PRO A 306 25.94 3.51 -8.58
N ASP A 307 26.84 2.61 -9.00
CA ASP A 307 27.52 2.67 -10.29
C ASP A 307 26.57 2.50 -11.48
N ARG A 308 25.41 1.82 -11.32
CA ARG A 308 24.39 1.71 -12.39
C ARG A 308 23.87 3.08 -12.83
N ILE A 309 23.77 4.02 -11.90
CA ILE A 309 23.30 5.37 -12.20
C ILE A 309 24.42 6.29 -12.66
N SER A 310 25.64 6.06 -12.17
CA SER A 310 26.78 6.97 -12.42
C SER A 310 27.63 6.61 -13.64
N ASN A 311 27.58 5.36 -14.13
CA ASN A 311 28.52 4.86 -15.14
C ASN A 311 27.88 4.12 -16.32
N ASP A 312 26.55 3.94 -16.34
CA ASP A 312 25.91 3.21 -17.44
C ASP A 312 25.61 4.12 -18.63
N GLU A 313 26.05 3.68 -19.82
CA GLU A 313 25.88 4.40 -21.08
C GLU A 313 24.40 4.34 -21.50
N GLY A 314 23.61 5.29 -21.04
CA GLY A 314 22.20 5.46 -21.46
C GLY A 314 21.29 6.00 -20.37
N VAL A 315 21.61 5.79 -19.09
CA VAL A 315 20.75 6.22 -17.96
C VAL A 315 20.47 7.72 -18.01
N ASP A 316 21.46 8.56 -18.30
CA ASP A 316 21.27 10.01 -18.48
C ASP A 316 20.22 10.34 -19.57
N GLU A 317 20.18 9.58 -20.67
CA GLU A 317 19.18 9.77 -21.75
C GLU A 317 17.77 9.45 -21.25
N HIS A 318 17.61 8.39 -20.46
CA HIS A 318 16.35 8.07 -19.81
C HIS A 318 15.94 9.14 -18.79
N ILE A 319 16.85 9.60 -17.91
CA ILE A 319 16.55 10.64 -16.92
C ILE A 319 16.16 11.96 -17.63
N GLN A 320 16.84 12.30 -18.74
CA GLN A 320 16.47 13.44 -19.58
C GLN A 320 15.07 13.27 -20.18
N ALA A 321 14.74 12.08 -20.68
CA ALA A 321 13.44 11.80 -21.26
C ALA A 321 12.31 11.87 -20.22
N ILE A 322 12.54 11.32 -19.02
CA ILE A 322 11.65 11.45 -17.86
C ILE A 322 11.46 12.93 -17.47
N THR A 323 12.56 13.70 -17.41
CA THR A 323 12.52 15.15 -17.11
C THR A 323 11.70 15.94 -18.15
N ASN A 324 11.84 15.57 -19.43
CA ASN A 324 11.09 16.17 -20.52
C ASN A 324 9.59 15.79 -20.46
N ALA A 325 9.28 14.54 -20.12
CA ALA A 325 7.92 14.05 -19.89
C ALA A 325 7.24 14.83 -18.74
N ILE A 326 7.92 15.00 -17.60
CA ILE A 326 7.45 15.83 -16.48
C ILE A 326 7.11 17.24 -16.97
N THR A 327 8.04 17.87 -17.65
CA THR A 327 7.86 19.24 -18.14
C THR A 327 6.67 19.33 -19.10
N ARG A 328 6.47 18.32 -19.96
CA ARG A 328 5.37 18.29 -20.92
C ARG A 328 4.01 18.20 -20.23
N VAL A 329 3.85 17.28 -19.26
CA VAL A 329 2.58 17.13 -18.53
C VAL A 329 2.30 18.36 -17.65
N GLU A 330 3.31 18.87 -16.95
CA GLU A 330 3.17 20.08 -16.11
C GLU A 330 2.88 21.34 -16.94
N SER A 331 3.31 21.39 -18.21
CA SER A 331 2.96 22.49 -19.11
C SER A 331 1.45 22.54 -19.43
N ILE A 332 0.79 21.38 -19.42
CA ILE A 332 -0.66 21.25 -19.59
C ILE A 332 -1.37 21.61 -18.30
N SER A 333 -0.97 21.01 -17.17
CA SER A 333 -1.62 21.17 -15.86
C SER A 333 -1.38 22.55 -15.21
N GLY A 334 -0.39 23.30 -15.69
CA GLY A 334 0.03 24.56 -15.08
C GLY A 334 0.54 24.44 -13.64
N SER A 335 0.77 23.20 -13.17
CA SER A 335 1.08 22.87 -11.77
C SER A 335 2.34 22.02 -11.69
N ASN A 336 3.15 22.23 -10.64
CA ASN A 336 4.28 21.36 -10.35
C ASN A 336 3.77 20.09 -9.65
N LEU A 337 3.72 18.98 -10.39
CA LEU A 337 3.21 17.67 -9.98
C LEU A 337 4.31 16.78 -9.38
N ILE A 338 5.54 16.90 -9.88
CA ILE A 338 6.71 16.11 -9.44
C ILE A 338 7.82 17.04 -8.96
N ASP A 339 8.39 16.85 -7.77
CA ASP A 339 9.64 17.49 -7.37
C ASP A 339 10.77 16.47 -7.12
N ARG A 340 10.45 15.18 -7.12
CA ARG A 340 11.38 14.09 -6.82
C ARG A 340 11.20 12.91 -7.77
N VAL A 341 12.30 12.39 -8.30
CA VAL A 341 12.34 11.17 -9.10
C VAL A 341 13.26 10.18 -8.42
N ARG A 342 12.71 9.03 -8.03
CA ARG A 342 13.41 7.97 -7.32
C ARG A 342 13.69 6.80 -8.27
N PHE A 343 14.85 6.19 -8.08
CA PHE A 343 15.26 4.97 -8.76
C PHE A 343 15.53 3.89 -7.71
N ILE A 344 14.94 2.72 -7.88
CA ILE A 344 15.11 1.61 -6.93
C ILE A 344 15.68 0.37 -7.63
N ASP A 345 16.63 -0.29 -6.99
CA ASP A 345 16.99 -1.68 -7.34
C ASP A 345 15.85 -2.57 -6.84
N TYR A 346 15.00 -3.05 -7.75
CA TYR A 346 13.91 -3.99 -7.50
C TYR A 346 13.56 -4.73 -8.79
N ASN A 347 13.57 -6.07 -8.77
CA ASN A 347 13.33 -6.93 -9.94
C ASN A 347 11.86 -6.93 -10.38
N ALA A 348 11.46 -5.81 -10.97
CA ALA A 348 10.24 -5.64 -11.73
C ALA A 348 10.49 -4.61 -12.82
N ASP A 349 9.91 -4.79 -13.99
CA ASP A 349 9.83 -3.75 -15.02
C ASP A 349 8.63 -2.85 -14.69
N ASN A 350 8.84 -1.78 -13.91
CA ASN A 350 7.74 -0.97 -13.42
C ASN A 350 8.15 0.48 -13.10
N ALA A 351 7.15 1.36 -13.11
CA ALA A 351 7.24 2.71 -12.57
C ALA A 351 5.91 3.07 -11.91
N PHE A 352 5.93 4.03 -10.99
CA PHE A 352 4.70 4.46 -10.33
C PHE A 352 4.81 5.86 -9.73
N ALA A 353 3.66 6.52 -9.59
CA ALA A 353 3.53 7.79 -8.90
C ALA A 353 2.61 7.68 -7.66
N ALA A 354 3.15 7.98 -6.47
CA ALA A 354 2.38 7.98 -5.23
C ALA A 354 1.23 9.01 -5.24
N HIS A 355 0.04 8.69 -4.73
CA HIS A 355 -1.13 9.58 -4.85
C HIS A 355 -0.98 10.97 -4.20
N TYR A 356 -0.25 11.08 -3.08
CA TYR A 356 -0.22 12.32 -2.28
C TYR A 356 1.12 13.05 -2.31
N GLU A 357 2.18 12.35 -2.66
CA GLU A 357 3.53 12.87 -2.65
C GLU A 357 3.89 13.40 -4.04
N LYS A 358 4.82 14.34 -4.14
CA LYS A 358 5.27 14.89 -5.43
C LYS A 358 6.41 14.08 -6.02
N GLU A 359 6.30 12.76 -5.92
CA GLU A 359 7.37 11.85 -6.29
C GLU A 359 6.91 10.78 -7.25
N MET A 360 7.84 10.30 -8.04
CA MET A 360 7.67 9.18 -8.95
C MET A 360 8.87 8.27 -8.82
N THR A 361 8.62 6.97 -8.86
CA THR A 361 9.63 5.94 -8.68
C THR A 361 9.71 5.08 -9.94
N PHE A 362 10.93 4.81 -10.38
CA PHE A 362 11.26 3.86 -11.43
C PHE A 362 12.08 2.72 -10.85
N THR A 363 11.81 1.49 -11.26
CA THR A 363 12.79 0.42 -11.03
C THR A 363 13.94 0.58 -12.01
N MET A 364 15.14 0.19 -11.60
CA MET A 364 16.29 0.19 -12.49
C MET A 364 16.11 -0.78 -13.68
N ASP A 365 15.41 -1.89 -13.46
CA ASP A 365 15.10 -2.84 -14.54
C ASP A 365 14.18 -2.24 -15.61
N HIS A 366 13.28 -1.31 -15.25
CA HIS A 366 12.51 -0.58 -16.24
C HIS A 366 13.41 0.26 -17.14
N LEU A 367 14.39 0.96 -16.57
CA LEU A 367 15.32 1.79 -17.34
C LEU A 367 16.20 0.96 -18.26
N GLU A 368 16.74 -0.16 -17.77
CA GLU A 368 17.69 -0.99 -18.54
C GLU A 368 16.99 -1.92 -19.54
N GLY A 369 15.76 -2.32 -19.25
CA GLY A 369 14.96 -3.23 -20.07
C GLY A 369 14.25 -2.56 -21.24
N ASN A 370 14.01 -1.25 -21.15
CA ASN A 370 13.22 -0.49 -22.11
C ASN A 370 14.05 0.55 -22.86
N ASP A 371 13.49 1.11 -23.94
CA ASP A 371 14.11 2.22 -24.65
C ASP A 371 13.74 3.58 -24.03
N VAL A 372 14.49 4.62 -24.41
CA VAL A 372 14.34 5.99 -23.86
C VAL A 372 12.93 6.53 -24.07
N GLU A 373 12.32 6.23 -25.21
CA GLU A 373 10.96 6.65 -25.52
C GLU A 373 9.89 5.94 -24.67
N GLU A 374 10.09 4.68 -24.30
CA GLU A 374 9.22 3.95 -23.37
C GLU A 374 9.29 4.54 -21.95
N SER A 375 10.48 4.90 -21.47
CA SER A 375 10.60 5.61 -20.18
C SER A 375 9.93 6.99 -20.21
N ALA A 376 9.98 7.70 -21.34
CA ALA A 376 9.24 8.94 -21.51
C ALA A 376 7.72 8.71 -21.44
N ALA A 377 7.21 7.72 -22.17
CA ALA A 377 5.79 7.40 -22.20
C ALA A 377 5.27 6.95 -20.83
N THR A 378 6.03 6.10 -20.14
CA THR A 378 5.73 5.65 -18.78
C THR A 378 5.73 6.82 -17.80
N ALA A 379 6.72 7.71 -17.87
CA ALA A 379 6.73 8.93 -17.05
C ALA A 379 5.50 9.82 -17.32
N GLU A 380 5.11 10.02 -18.58
CA GLU A 380 3.91 10.79 -18.91
C GLU A 380 2.66 10.18 -18.27
N HIS A 381 2.49 8.85 -18.36
CA HIS A 381 1.37 8.11 -17.77
C HIS A 381 1.31 8.27 -16.24
N GLU A 382 2.41 8.00 -15.54
CA GLU A 382 2.47 8.09 -14.08
C GLU A 382 2.23 9.50 -13.56
N ILE A 383 2.68 10.52 -14.27
CA ILE A 383 2.44 11.91 -13.87
C ILE A 383 0.99 12.31 -14.13
N LEU A 384 0.38 11.78 -15.19
CA LEU A 384 -1.03 11.99 -15.46
C LEU A 384 -1.92 11.37 -14.39
N HIS A 385 -1.53 10.25 -13.78
CA HIS A 385 -2.20 9.73 -12.58
C HIS A 385 -2.25 10.76 -11.44
N LYS A 386 -1.16 11.50 -11.20
CA LYS A 386 -1.16 12.62 -10.21
C LYS A 386 -2.04 13.77 -10.64
N TYR A 387 -2.02 14.12 -11.92
CA TYR A 387 -2.90 15.18 -12.45
C TYR A 387 -4.38 14.83 -12.26
N VAL A 388 -4.77 13.60 -12.61
CA VAL A 388 -6.12 13.05 -12.44
C VAL A 388 -6.55 13.11 -10.96
N ASP A 389 -5.66 12.70 -10.03
CA ASP A 389 -5.96 12.78 -8.60
C ASP A 389 -6.07 14.23 -8.10
N GLN A 390 -5.14 15.11 -8.48
CA GLN A 390 -5.15 16.52 -8.08
C GLN A 390 -6.46 17.21 -8.49
N LYS A 391 -7.01 16.85 -9.66
CA LYS A 391 -8.28 17.37 -10.16
C LYS A 391 -9.50 16.61 -9.66
N LYS A 392 -9.31 15.52 -8.92
CA LYS A 392 -10.37 14.67 -8.37
C LYS A 392 -11.34 14.17 -9.45
N PHE A 393 -10.82 13.88 -10.64
CA PHE A 393 -11.63 13.37 -11.75
C PHE A 393 -12.28 12.03 -11.40
N THR A 394 -11.56 11.18 -10.68
CA THR A 394 -12.08 9.89 -10.18
C THR A 394 -13.17 10.04 -9.13
N ASP A 395 -13.35 11.21 -8.54
CA ASP A 395 -14.42 11.51 -7.56
C ASP A 395 -15.64 12.18 -8.20
N ASP A 396 -15.52 12.63 -9.45
CA ASP A 396 -16.60 13.32 -10.14
C ASP A 396 -17.70 12.33 -10.60
N PRO A 397 -18.96 12.54 -10.20
CA PRO A 397 -20.06 11.65 -10.57
C PRO A 397 -20.35 11.59 -12.07
N GLU A 398 -20.11 12.65 -12.83
CA GLU A 398 -20.32 12.68 -14.28
C GLU A 398 -19.25 11.85 -15.00
N ILE A 399 -17.98 11.95 -14.56
CA ILE A 399 -16.89 11.10 -15.07
C ILE A 399 -17.14 9.63 -14.74
N ARG A 400 -17.52 9.30 -13.50
CA ARG A 400 -17.89 7.93 -13.11
C ARG A 400 -19.09 7.40 -13.90
N THR A 401 -20.07 8.26 -14.18
CA THR A 401 -21.23 7.92 -15.02
C THR A 401 -20.80 7.62 -16.45
N LEU A 402 -19.95 8.47 -17.04
CA LEU A 402 -19.39 8.28 -18.38
C LEU A 402 -18.65 6.95 -18.50
N PHE A 403 -17.73 6.65 -17.57
CA PHE A 403 -17.01 5.37 -17.57
C PHE A 403 -17.99 4.19 -17.49
N ALA A 404 -18.97 4.24 -16.59
CA ALA A 404 -19.96 3.17 -16.45
C ALA A 404 -20.82 2.98 -17.71
N ASP A 405 -21.16 4.08 -18.41
CA ASP A 405 -21.88 4.05 -19.68
C ASP A 405 -21.04 3.47 -20.81
N LEU A 406 -19.76 3.86 -20.91
CA LEU A 406 -18.83 3.28 -21.89
C LEU A 406 -18.63 1.78 -21.68
N LYS A 407 -18.59 1.32 -20.42
CA LYS A 407 -18.52 -0.10 -20.08
C LYS A 407 -19.83 -0.87 -20.31
N GLY A 408 -20.95 -0.18 -20.55
CA GLY A 408 -22.27 -0.81 -20.69
C GLY A 408 -22.86 -1.30 -19.35
N TYR A 409 -22.38 -0.79 -18.20
CA TYR A 409 -22.89 -1.23 -16.91
C TYR A 409 -24.32 -0.74 -16.67
N THR A 410 -25.19 -1.65 -16.26
CA THR A 410 -26.60 -1.34 -15.99
C THR A 410 -26.94 -1.46 -14.49
N SER A 411 -27.96 -0.72 -14.06
CA SER A 411 -28.61 -0.84 -12.73
C SER A 411 -27.67 -0.71 -11.52
N ASN A 412 -27.52 -1.77 -10.73
CA ASN A 412 -26.81 -1.76 -9.45
C ASN A 412 -25.30 -1.58 -9.62
N LYS A 413 -24.69 -2.13 -10.67
CA LYS A 413 -23.23 -1.97 -10.93
C LYS A 413 -22.89 -0.53 -11.27
N LYS A 414 -23.68 0.10 -12.14
CA LYS A 414 -23.56 1.54 -12.46
C LYS A 414 -23.70 2.40 -11.21
N THR A 415 -24.71 2.12 -10.38
CA THR A 415 -24.91 2.85 -9.10
C THR A 415 -23.73 2.69 -8.15
N ARG A 416 -23.14 1.49 -8.05
CA ARG A 416 -21.95 1.24 -7.24
C ARG A 416 -20.73 2.02 -7.73
N ILE A 417 -20.44 2.04 -9.04
CA ILE A 417 -19.35 2.85 -9.59
C ILE A 417 -19.57 4.33 -9.30
N ILE A 418 -20.77 4.85 -9.59
CA ILE A 418 -21.07 6.27 -9.40
C ILE A 418 -20.84 6.69 -7.94
N ASN A 419 -21.30 5.87 -7.00
CA ASN A 419 -21.19 6.22 -5.57
C ASN A 419 -19.81 5.95 -4.98
N ASN A 420 -19.17 4.83 -5.35
CA ASN A 420 -17.98 4.33 -4.66
C ASN A 420 -16.69 4.45 -5.48
N GLY A 421 -16.76 4.81 -6.77
CA GLY A 421 -15.60 4.93 -7.66
C GLY A 421 -14.96 3.60 -8.07
N TRP A 422 -15.38 2.47 -7.49
CA TRP A 422 -14.79 1.15 -7.68
C TRP A 422 -15.84 0.04 -7.69
N ILE A 423 -15.59 -1.02 -8.47
CA ILE A 423 -16.30 -2.31 -8.34
C ILE A 423 -15.31 -3.30 -7.73
N PRO A 424 -15.67 -4.05 -6.68
CA PRO A 424 -14.85 -5.18 -6.23
C PRO A 424 -14.68 -6.15 -7.39
N PHE A 425 -13.41 -6.39 -7.76
CA PHE A 425 -12.89 -7.24 -8.84
C PHE A 425 -13.95 -8.22 -9.41
N ASP A 426 -14.76 -7.75 -10.37
CA ASP A 426 -15.61 -8.62 -11.18
C ASP A 426 -14.67 -9.17 -12.24
N GLY A 427 -14.05 -10.32 -11.96
CA GLY A 427 -12.96 -10.91 -12.76
C GLY A 427 -13.11 -10.67 -14.26
N PHE A 428 -12.01 -10.23 -14.89
CA PHE A 428 -11.80 -9.84 -16.30
C PHE A 428 -12.86 -10.27 -17.32
N ASN A 429 -14.09 -9.77 -17.21
CA ASN A 429 -15.13 -10.09 -18.18
C ASN A 429 -14.91 -9.20 -19.40
N GLU A 430 -14.47 -9.82 -20.50
CA GLU A 430 -13.98 -9.16 -21.71
C GLU A 430 -15.08 -8.49 -22.57
N ASP A 431 -16.36 -8.71 -22.26
CA ASP A 431 -17.49 -8.15 -23.02
C ASP A 431 -18.00 -6.84 -22.38
N TYR A 432 -17.57 -5.70 -22.94
CA TYR A 432 -18.08 -4.36 -22.63
C TYR A 432 -18.34 -3.57 -23.91
N ASP A 433 -19.36 -2.70 -23.89
CA ASP A 433 -19.99 -2.13 -25.10
C ASP A 433 -19.04 -1.31 -25.99
N ASN A 434 -18.06 -0.60 -25.40
CA ASN A 434 -17.15 0.27 -26.14
C ASN A 434 -15.69 -0.24 -26.13
N LYS A 435 -15.48 -1.55 -26.29
CA LYS A 435 -14.15 -2.17 -26.31
C LYS A 435 -13.13 -1.47 -27.20
N ILE A 436 -13.52 -1.13 -28.42
CA ILE A 436 -12.64 -0.45 -29.39
C ILE A 436 -12.20 0.92 -28.86
N PHE A 437 -13.07 1.66 -28.18
CA PHE A 437 -12.68 2.97 -27.64
C PHE A 437 -11.64 2.86 -26.52
N PHE A 438 -11.82 1.92 -25.59
CA PHE A 438 -10.84 1.66 -24.53
C PHE A 438 -9.50 1.21 -25.12
N ASP A 439 -9.51 0.19 -25.99
CA ASP A 439 -8.29 -0.27 -26.65
C ASP A 439 -7.58 0.87 -27.41
N PHE A 440 -8.35 1.80 -27.99
CA PHE A 440 -7.81 2.91 -28.78
C PHE A 440 -7.20 4.05 -27.96
N ILE A 441 -7.64 4.23 -26.71
CA ILE A 441 -7.05 5.22 -25.79
C ILE A 441 -5.91 4.64 -24.96
N ASP A 442 -5.59 3.35 -25.11
CA ASP A 442 -4.40 2.74 -24.53
C ASP A 442 -3.13 3.17 -25.30
N GLU A 443 -2.02 3.32 -24.59
CA GLU A 443 -0.71 3.81 -25.08
C GLU A 443 -0.26 3.05 -26.33
N LYS A 444 -0.49 1.73 -26.33
CA LYS A 444 -0.15 0.84 -27.44
C LYS A 444 -0.75 1.30 -28.77
N SER A 445 -1.93 1.91 -28.75
CA SER A 445 -2.62 2.36 -29.96
C SER A 445 -2.11 3.69 -30.52
N PHE A 446 -1.61 4.62 -29.70
CA PHE A 446 -1.16 5.93 -30.19
C PHE A 446 0.36 6.16 -30.13
N LEU A 447 1.08 5.34 -29.36
CA LEU A 447 2.55 5.34 -29.30
C LEU A 447 3.17 4.11 -29.98
N GLY A 448 2.37 3.06 -30.23
CA GLY A 448 2.86 1.78 -30.75
C GLY A 448 3.64 0.94 -29.73
N ARG A 449 3.62 1.36 -28.45
CA ARG A 449 4.42 0.83 -27.34
C ARG A 449 3.67 1.06 -26.01
N GLY A 450 4.21 0.55 -24.90
CA GLY A 450 3.53 0.52 -23.61
C GLY A 450 2.35 -0.45 -23.53
N GLY A 451 1.72 -0.44 -22.36
CA GLY A 451 0.50 -1.16 -22.02
C GLY A 451 -0.47 -0.23 -21.32
N GLY A 452 -1.74 -0.27 -21.73
CA GLY A 452 -2.80 0.54 -21.15
C GLY A 452 -3.85 -0.34 -20.49
N HIS A 453 -4.40 0.17 -19.40
CA HIS A 453 -5.40 -0.50 -18.58
C HIS A 453 -6.66 0.36 -18.47
N SER A 454 -6.95 1.17 -19.49
CA SER A 454 -8.02 2.17 -19.47
C SER A 454 -9.41 1.61 -19.13
N LYS A 455 -9.62 0.32 -19.35
CA LYS A 455 -10.87 -0.41 -19.07
C LYS A 455 -10.99 -0.92 -17.63
N ASP A 456 -9.90 -0.94 -16.86
CA ASP A 456 -9.79 -1.65 -15.59
C ASP A 456 -10.49 -0.87 -14.47
N ASN A 457 -10.29 0.45 -14.42
CA ASN A 457 -10.97 1.31 -13.47
C ASN A 457 -11.04 2.78 -13.95
N VAL A 458 -11.78 3.62 -13.21
CA VAL A 458 -11.98 5.05 -13.57
C VAL A 458 -10.66 5.83 -13.56
N TRP A 459 -9.69 5.44 -12.72
CA TRP A 459 -8.40 6.11 -12.61
C TRP A 459 -7.55 5.89 -13.86
N GLU A 460 -7.36 4.63 -14.26
CA GLU A 460 -6.69 4.28 -15.53
C GLU A 460 -7.40 4.88 -16.74
N PHE A 461 -8.73 4.82 -16.77
CA PHE A 461 -9.52 5.44 -17.84
C PHE A 461 -9.18 6.92 -18.04
N CYS A 462 -9.18 7.68 -16.94
CA CYS A 462 -8.90 9.11 -17.00
C CYS A 462 -7.46 9.39 -17.42
N THR A 463 -6.50 8.62 -16.90
CA THR A 463 -5.07 8.76 -17.23
C THR A 463 -4.82 8.49 -18.71
N SER A 464 -5.16 7.30 -19.20
CA SER A 464 -4.97 6.92 -20.60
C SER A 464 -5.73 7.84 -21.56
N PHE A 465 -6.95 8.27 -21.20
CA PHE A 465 -7.68 9.24 -22.00
C PHE A 465 -6.95 10.58 -22.13
N ILE A 466 -6.49 11.18 -21.03
CA ILE A 466 -5.76 12.46 -21.11
C ILE A 466 -4.43 12.29 -21.84
N HIS A 467 -3.75 11.15 -21.64
CA HIS A 467 -2.52 10.81 -22.34
C HIS A 467 -2.73 10.78 -23.85
N SER A 468 -3.78 10.09 -24.31
CA SER A 468 -4.15 10.05 -25.73
C SER A 468 -4.40 11.44 -26.33
N LEU A 469 -4.95 12.40 -25.56
CA LEU A 469 -5.16 13.78 -26.02
C LEU A 469 -3.84 14.53 -26.23
N MET A 470 -2.78 14.18 -25.53
CA MET A 470 -1.45 14.77 -25.74
C MET A 470 -0.93 14.47 -27.15
N TYR A 471 -1.26 13.28 -27.68
CA TYR A 471 -0.86 12.76 -28.99
C TYR A 471 -1.95 12.83 -30.07
N LEU A 472 -2.93 13.73 -29.89
CA LEU A 472 -4.07 13.89 -30.81
C LEU A 472 -3.68 14.22 -32.26
N ASP A 473 -2.47 14.71 -32.50
CA ASP A 473 -1.93 14.91 -33.85
C ASP A 473 -1.85 13.61 -34.66
N ARG A 474 -1.79 12.45 -33.98
CA ARG A 474 -1.81 11.11 -34.58
C ARG A 474 -3.21 10.53 -34.76
N LEU A 475 -4.25 11.20 -34.25
CA LEU A 475 -5.61 10.64 -34.19
C LEU A 475 -6.15 10.24 -35.57
N ASP A 476 -5.95 11.06 -36.61
CA ASP A 476 -6.45 10.74 -37.96
C ASP A 476 -5.81 9.46 -38.50
N ASP A 477 -4.48 9.35 -38.40
CA ASP A 477 -3.72 8.18 -38.83
C ASP A 477 -4.14 6.93 -38.05
N ASN A 478 -4.25 7.02 -36.71
CA ASN A 478 -4.69 5.92 -35.86
C ASN A 478 -6.12 5.47 -36.18
N LEU A 479 -7.03 6.41 -36.46
CA LEU A 479 -8.40 6.07 -36.87
C LEU A 479 -8.43 5.29 -38.18
N GLN A 480 -7.50 5.53 -39.12
CA GLN A 480 -7.45 4.76 -40.37
C GLN A 480 -7.09 3.28 -40.16
N GLU A 481 -6.51 2.91 -39.02
CA GLU A 481 -6.24 1.52 -38.66
C GLU A 481 -7.52 0.76 -38.28
N ILE A 482 -8.57 1.48 -37.87
CA ILE A 482 -9.90 0.91 -37.65
C ILE A 482 -10.55 0.67 -39.02
N GLY A 483 -10.76 -0.60 -39.38
CA GLY A 483 -11.22 -0.99 -40.71
C GLY A 483 -12.63 -0.48 -41.06
N ASP A 484 -13.52 -0.35 -40.07
CA ASP A 484 -14.92 0.04 -40.26
C ASP A 484 -15.16 1.54 -40.04
N GLU A 485 -16.01 2.16 -40.87
CA GLU A 485 -16.30 3.60 -40.80
C GLU A 485 -17.23 3.93 -39.61
N GLU A 486 -18.17 3.04 -39.29
CA GLU A 486 -19.08 3.21 -38.15
C GLU A 486 -18.30 3.13 -36.83
N GLU A 487 -17.38 2.16 -36.71
CA GLU A 487 -16.46 2.06 -35.58
C GLU A 487 -15.57 3.30 -35.44
N ARG A 488 -14.98 3.80 -36.53
CA ARG A 488 -14.19 5.06 -36.52
C ARG A 488 -15.00 6.25 -35.99
N MET A 489 -16.21 6.39 -36.51
CA MET A 489 -17.11 7.47 -36.10
C MET A 489 -17.54 7.32 -34.64
N SER A 490 -17.78 6.10 -34.18
CA SER A 490 -18.08 5.80 -32.78
C SER A 490 -16.93 6.18 -31.84
N VAL A 491 -15.69 5.79 -32.16
CA VAL A 491 -14.50 6.17 -31.40
C VAL A 491 -14.35 7.69 -31.35
N LEU A 492 -14.50 8.38 -32.48
CA LEU A 492 -14.38 9.84 -32.53
C LEU A 492 -15.50 10.56 -31.75
N ASP A 493 -16.73 10.02 -31.80
CA ASP A 493 -17.86 10.55 -31.02
C ASP A 493 -17.63 10.36 -29.51
N ASN A 494 -17.09 9.22 -29.09
CA ASN A 494 -16.69 8.96 -27.71
C ASN A 494 -15.56 9.88 -27.25
N TYR A 495 -14.55 10.15 -28.10
CA TYR A 495 -13.50 11.15 -27.83
C TYR A 495 -14.07 12.55 -27.58
N ILE A 496 -14.96 13.00 -28.47
CA ILE A 496 -15.59 14.33 -28.39
C ILE A 496 -16.44 14.41 -27.12
N HIS A 497 -17.23 13.37 -26.83
CA HIS A 497 -18.08 13.34 -25.65
C HIS A 497 -17.26 13.35 -24.35
N THR A 498 -16.24 12.48 -24.26
CA THR A 498 -15.36 12.37 -23.10
C THR A 498 -14.61 13.68 -22.86
N THR A 499 -14.06 14.30 -23.91
CA THR A 499 -13.38 15.60 -23.79
C THR A 499 -14.32 16.70 -23.29
N GLN A 500 -15.59 16.68 -23.73
CA GLN A 500 -16.59 17.64 -23.29
C GLN A 500 -16.89 17.48 -21.79
N VAL A 501 -17.08 16.24 -21.32
CA VAL A 501 -17.30 15.95 -19.88
C VAL A 501 -16.11 16.39 -19.03
N VAL A 502 -14.87 16.05 -19.44
CA VAL A 502 -13.66 16.48 -18.73
C VAL A 502 -13.51 18.00 -18.73
N LEU A 503 -13.78 18.66 -19.86
CA LEU A 503 -13.74 20.13 -19.96
C LEU A 503 -14.77 20.80 -19.04
N ASP A 504 -15.97 20.25 -18.95
CA ASP A 504 -17.01 20.80 -18.09
C ASP A 504 -16.69 20.57 -16.60
N ASN A 505 -16.10 19.42 -16.25
CA ASN A 505 -15.55 19.20 -14.92
C ASN A 505 -14.48 20.25 -14.56
N VAL A 506 -13.48 20.46 -15.43
CA VAL A 506 -12.41 21.47 -15.20
C VAL A 506 -12.98 22.87 -14.97
N ARG A 507 -14.04 23.25 -15.69
CA ARG A 507 -14.72 24.55 -15.52
C ARG A 507 -15.50 24.67 -14.22
N ASN A 508 -16.00 23.56 -13.72
CA ASN A 508 -16.84 23.51 -12.52
C ASN A 508 -16.01 23.39 -11.23
N LEU A 509 -14.70 23.13 -11.33
CA LEU A 509 -13.81 23.10 -10.17
C LEU A 509 -13.84 24.46 -9.44
N PRO A 510 -14.00 24.47 -8.10
CA PRO A 510 -14.04 25.70 -7.33
C PRO A 510 -12.73 26.49 -7.51
N VAL A 511 -12.85 27.74 -7.93
CA VAL A 511 -11.69 28.64 -8.10
C VAL A 511 -11.16 29.04 -6.72
N ILE A 512 -10.24 28.24 -6.17
CA ILE A 512 -9.60 28.54 -4.89
C ILE A 512 -8.30 29.31 -5.15
N GLY A 513 -8.30 30.61 -4.81
CA GLY A 513 -7.10 31.38 -4.43
C GLY A 513 -5.89 31.43 -5.39
N LYS A 514 -5.83 32.54 -6.16
CA LYS A 514 -4.75 33.04 -7.03
C LYS A 514 -4.52 32.31 -8.36
N LEU A 515 -4.99 33.00 -9.41
CA LEU A 515 -4.83 32.75 -10.85
C LEU A 515 -5.39 31.40 -11.28
N TYR A 516 -6.65 31.43 -11.74
CA TYR A 516 -7.17 30.40 -12.62
C TYR A 516 -6.27 30.36 -13.85
N ASP A 517 -5.35 29.40 -13.86
CA ASP A 517 -4.56 29.12 -15.03
C ASP A 517 -5.52 28.53 -16.07
N ASN A 518 -5.69 29.22 -17.19
CA ASN A 518 -6.59 28.78 -18.25
C ASN A 518 -5.92 27.74 -19.15
N ARG A 519 -4.73 27.24 -18.80
CA ARG A 519 -3.94 26.33 -19.64
C ARG A 519 -4.67 25.03 -19.90
N GLU A 520 -5.23 24.38 -18.88
CA GLU A 520 -5.98 23.13 -19.01
C GLU A 520 -7.24 23.32 -19.85
N GLU A 521 -8.04 24.35 -19.53
CA GLU A 521 -9.27 24.64 -20.26
C GLU A 521 -8.98 24.94 -21.74
N LYS A 522 -7.89 25.67 -22.01
CA LYS A 522 -7.44 25.96 -23.37
C LYS A 522 -6.99 24.68 -24.08
N PHE A 523 -6.16 23.85 -23.44
CA PHE A 523 -5.72 22.56 -23.99
C PHE A 523 -6.93 21.71 -24.40
N LEU A 524 -7.89 21.49 -23.50
CA LEU A 524 -9.07 20.67 -23.77
C LEU A 524 -9.96 21.27 -24.87
N LYS A 525 -10.16 22.60 -24.89
CA LYS A 525 -10.90 23.29 -25.97
C LYS A 525 -10.23 23.11 -27.33
N ASP A 526 -8.92 23.31 -27.40
CA ASP A 526 -8.16 23.23 -28.64
C ASP A 526 -8.19 21.80 -29.19
N LYS A 527 -8.10 20.79 -28.32
CA LYS A 527 -8.24 19.37 -28.67
C LYS A 527 -9.66 19.03 -29.14
N LEU A 528 -10.68 19.46 -28.40
CA LEU A 528 -12.08 19.27 -28.77
C LEU A 528 -12.43 19.83 -30.15
N GLU A 529 -11.91 21.02 -30.47
CA GLU A 529 -12.13 21.64 -31.78
C GLU A 529 -11.43 20.87 -32.91
N GLN A 530 -10.21 20.36 -32.67
CA GLN A 530 -9.52 19.49 -33.64
C GLN A 530 -10.32 18.22 -33.95
N MET A 531 -10.87 17.56 -32.93
CA MET A 531 -11.69 16.36 -33.11
C MET A 531 -12.99 16.65 -33.87
N LYS A 532 -13.66 17.77 -33.58
CA LYS A 532 -14.86 18.21 -34.32
C LYS A 532 -14.56 18.50 -35.79
N GLN A 533 -13.41 19.10 -36.08
CA GLN A 533 -12.98 19.34 -37.45
C GLN A 533 -12.69 18.03 -38.19
N LEU A 534 -12.01 17.09 -37.55
CA LEU A 534 -11.75 15.76 -38.11
C LEU A 534 -13.05 15.01 -38.39
N ARG A 535 -14.00 15.03 -37.45
CA ARG A 535 -15.34 14.45 -37.61
C ARG A 535 -16.07 15.05 -38.82
N GLY A 536 -15.96 16.36 -39.00
CA GLY A 536 -16.54 17.06 -40.15
C GLY A 536 -15.89 16.72 -41.49
N LYS A 537 -14.65 16.23 -41.50
CA LYS A 537 -13.98 15.71 -42.70
C LYS A 537 -14.45 14.30 -43.04
N LEU A 538 -14.56 13.41 -42.05
CA LEU A 538 -14.98 12.02 -42.26
C LEU A 538 -16.44 11.89 -42.74
N ASN A 539 -17.30 12.85 -42.41
CA ASN A 539 -18.70 12.89 -42.89
C ASN A 539 -18.87 13.37 -44.36
N LYS A 540 -17.78 13.75 -45.06
CA LYS A 540 -17.82 14.29 -46.43
C LYS A 540 -17.23 13.31 -47.42
#